data_AF-A0A7J4VAE2-F1
#
_entry.id   AF-A0A7J4VAE2-F1
#
_cell.length_a   1.000
_cell.length_b   1.000
_cell.length_c   1.000
_cell.angle_alpha   90.00
_cell.angle_beta   90.00
_cell.angle_gamma   90.00
#
_symmetry.space_group_name_H-M   'P 1'
#
loop_
_entity.id
_entity.type
_entity.pdbx_description
1 polymer ?
#
loop_
_entity_poly.entity_id
_entity_poly.type
_entity_poly.pdbx_seq_one_letter_code
_entity_poly.pdbx_strand_id
1 'polypeptide(L)'
;MSKNLYPKNRYASIKARLLDIARARGVDYNSLTRLYFQERFLDRLAKTKYADYFLLKGALLFMAYKMTPGRLTQDIDFLAKDITNESSE
;
A
#
# COMPACT_ATOMS: atom_id res chain seq x y z
N MET A 1 3.33 24.43 28.03
CA MET A 1 3.36 22.95 27.99
C MET A 1 3.06 22.50 26.56
N SER A 2 4.08 22.08 25.81
CA SER A 2 3.90 21.57 24.45
C SER A 2 3.16 20.22 24.52
N LYS A 3 1.92 20.16 24.01
CA LYS A 3 1.19 18.91 23.85
C LYS A 3 1.95 18.06 22.85
N ASN A 4 2.41 16.88 23.29
CA ASN A 4 3.01 15.87 22.44
C ASN A 4 2.07 15.55 21.27
N LEU A 5 2.38 16.06 20.07
CA LEU A 5 1.60 15.91 18.84
C LEU A 5 1.78 14.54 18.19
N TYR A 6 2.47 13.61 18.85
CA TYR A 6 2.66 12.25 18.39
C TYR A 6 1.76 11.30 19.19
N PRO A 7 0.86 10.54 18.54
CA PRO A 7 0.08 9.53 19.24
C PRO A 7 1.06 8.54 19.89
N LYS A 8 0.91 8.36 21.21
CA LYS A 8 1.72 7.50 22.09
C LYS A 8 1.91 6.07 21.55
N ASN A 9 1.03 5.64 20.62
CA ASN A 9 1.18 4.45 19.79
C ASN A 9 0.62 4.70 18.37
N ARG A 10 1.52 4.85 17.38
CA ARG A 10 1.15 5.09 15.98
C ARG A 10 0.37 3.92 15.36
N TYR A 11 0.69 2.68 15.71
CA TYR A 11 0.01 1.49 15.18
C TYR A 11 -1.44 1.41 15.66
N ALA A 12 -1.67 1.64 16.95
CA ALA A 12 -3.02 1.69 17.52
C ALA A 12 -3.88 2.77 16.84
N SER A 13 -3.28 3.93 16.54
CA SER A 13 -3.95 5.02 15.82
C SER A 13 -4.33 4.64 14.39
N ILE A 14 -3.44 3.99 13.64
CA ILE A 14 -3.73 3.55 12.25
C ILE A 14 -4.83 2.47 12.25
N LYS A 15 -4.72 1.47 13.13
CA LYS A 15 -5.73 0.40 13.26
C LYS A 15 -7.11 0.96 13.56
N ALA A 16 -7.22 1.86 14.55
CA ALA A 16 -8.49 2.49 14.91
C ALA A 16 -9.09 3.25 13.71
N ARG A 17 -8.29 4.07 13.03
CA ARG A 17 -8.74 4.82 11.85
C ARG A 17 -9.23 3.90 10.72
N LEU A 18 -8.52 2.80 10.45
CA LEU A 18 -8.93 1.84 9.42
C LEU A 18 -10.23 1.11 9.81
N LEU A 19 -10.41 0.76 11.09
CA LEU A 19 -11.67 0.18 11.58
C LEU A 19 -12.84 1.16 11.40
N ASP A 20 -12.64 2.43 11.74
CA ASP A 20 -13.67 3.45 11.61
C ASP A 20 -14.04 3.69 10.14
N ILE A 21 -13.05 3.73 9.24
CA ILE A 21 -13.28 3.86 7.80
C ILE A 21 -14.02 2.63 7.25
N ALA A 22 -13.64 1.42 7.67
CA ALA A 22 -14.29 0.19 7.22
C ALA A 22 -15.78 0.18 7.61
N ARG A 23 -16.09 0.54 8.86
CA ARG A 23 -17.47 0.68 9.36
C ARG A 23 -18.24 1.75 8.60
N ALA A 24 -17.66 2.95 8.45
CA ALA A 24 -18.32 4.08 7.80
C ALA A 24 -18.64 3.83 6.32
N ARG A 25 -17.79 3.05 5.63
CA ARG A 25 -17.97 2.73 4.20
C ARG A 25 -18.66 1.40 3.94
N GLY A 26 -18.95 0.61 4.98
CA GLY A 26 -19.52 -0.73 4.84
C GLY A 26 -18.63 -1.70 4.06
N VAL A 27 -17.30 -1.55 4.16
CA VAL A 27 -16.33 -2.40 3.44
C VAL A 27 -15.63 -3.37 4.39
N ASP A 28 -15.14 -4.49 3.84
CA ASP A 28 -14.34 -5.45 4.61
C ASP A 28 -13.04 -4.79 5.13
N TYR A 29 -12.82 -4.89 6.44
CA TYR A 29 -11.68 -4.30 7.13
C TYR A 29 -10.34 -4.88 6.65
N ASN A 30 -10.29 -6.19 6.37
CA ASN A 30 -9.06 -6.83 5.93
C ASN A 30 -8.66 -6.36 4.53
N SER A 31 -9.66 -6.22 3.65
CA SER A 31 -9.50 -5.69 2.30
C SER A 31 -9.05 -4.22 2.31
N LEU A 32 -9.64 -3.39 3.17
CA LEU A 32 -9.21 -2.01 3.38
C LEU A 32 -7.77 -1.92 3.92
N THR A 33 -7.44 -2.75 4.91
CA THR A 33 -6.10 -2.77 5.52
C THR A 33 -5.04 -3.21 4.53
N ARG A 34 -5.37 -4.17 3.67
CA ARG A 34 -4.50 -4.63 2.58
C ARG A 34 -4.27 -3.53 1.54
N LEU A 35 -5.32 -2.86 1.09
CA LEU A 35 -5.18 -1.72 0.18
C LEU A 35 -4.33 -0.62 0.80
N TYR A 36 -4.57 -0.28 2.07
CA TYR A 36 -3.74 0.67 2.81
C TYR A 36 -2.26 0.24 2.80
N PHE A 37 -1.96 -1.03 3.11
CA PHE A 37 -0.59 -1.53 3.07
C PHE A 37 0.04 -1.36 1.67
N GLN A 38 -0.69 -1.75 0.62
CA GLN A 38 -0.26 -1.67 -0.77
C GLN A 38 0.05 -0.21 -1.16
N GLU A 39 -0.85 0.74 -0.87
CA GLU A 39 -0.62 2.16 -1.13
C GLU A 39 0.57 2.72 -0.34
N ARG A 40 0.71 2.36 0.95
CA ARG A 40 1.83 2.81 1.78
C ARG A 40 3.16 2.19 1.34
N PHE A 41 3.15 0.98 0.77
CA PHE A 41 4.33 0.36 0.18
C PHE A 41 4.76 1.12 -1.08
N LEU A 42 3.83 1.38 -2.00
CA LEU A 42 4.09 2.15 -3.22
C LEU A 42 4.63 3.56 -2.91
N ASP A 43 4.01 4.28 -1.96
CA ASP A 43 4.47 5.59 -1.49
C ASP A 43 5.90 5.58 -0.95
N ARG A 44 6.31 4.48 -0.30
CA ARG A 44 7.68 4.32 0.19
C ARG A 44 8.64 3.97 -0.93
N LEU A 45 8.30 3.01 -1.78
CA LEU A 45 9.12 2.58 -2.91
C LEU A 45 9.45 3.78 -3.82
N ALA A 46 8.45 4.60 -4.13
CA ALA A 46 8.60 5.80 -4.96
C ALA A 46 9.56 6.87 -4.38
N LYS A 47 9.87 6.81 -3.08
CA LYS A 47 10.81 7.73 -2.40
C LYS A 47 12.21 7.13 -2.23
N THR A 48 12.44 5.91 -2.71
CA THR A 48 13.75 5.27 -2.66
C THR A 48 14.53 5.50 -3.95
N LYS A 49 15.84 5.24 -3.91
CA LYS A 49 16.69 5.16 -5.12
C LYS A 49 16.27 4.06 -6.11
N TYR A 50 15.34 3.18 -5.73
CA TYR A 50 14.89 2.06 -6.55
C TYR A 50 13.63 2.38 -7.36
N ALA A 51 13.05 3.59 -7.23
CA ALA A 51 11.76 3.93 -7.83
C ALA A 51 11.71 3.67 -9.35
N ASP A 52 12.76 4.05 -10.06
CA ASP A 52 12.82 3.95 -11.53
C ASP A 52 13.12 2.53 -12.05
N TYR A 53 13.43 1.59 -11.16
CA TYR A 53 13.71 0.20 -11.51
C TYR A 53 12.47 -0.70 -11.47
N PHE A 54 11.34 -0.21 -10.95
CA PHE A 54 10.12 -1.02 -10.79
C PHE A 54 8.89 -0.34 -11.40
N LEU A 55 8.35 -0.94 -12.45
CA LEU A 55 7.09 -0.51 -13.06
C LEU A 55 5.92 -1.29 -12.46
N LEU A 56 4.95 -0.59 -11.85
CA LEU A 56 3.73 -1.21 -11.33
C LEU A 56 2.90 -1.81 -12.46
N LYS A 57 2.47 -3.07 -12.29
CA LYS A 57 1.60 -3.78 -13.23
C LYS A 57 0.50 -4.55 -12.49
N GLY A 58 -0.22 -5.40 -13.23
CA GLY A 58 -1.20 -6.32 -12.65
C GLY A 58 -2.45 -5.63 -12.11
N ALA A 59 -3.19 -6.34 -11.26
CA ALA A 59 -4.52 -5.91 -10.83
C ALA A 59 -4.51 -4.69 -9.91
N LEU A 60 -3.42 -4.41 -9.19
CA LEU A 60 -3.32 -3.22 -8.34
C LEU A 60 -3.30 -1.93 -9.17
N LEU A 61 -2.76 -1.98 -10.40
CA LEU A 61 -2.74 -0.83 -11.31
C LEU A 61 -4.16 -0.33 -11.62
N PHE A 62 -5.15 -1.22 -11.72
CA PHE A 62 -6.54 -0.84 -11.98
C PHE A 62 -7.15 0.02 -10.87
N MET A 63 -6.68 -0.14 -9.62
CA MET A 63 -7.10 0.72 -8.50
C MET A 63 -6.65 2.17 -8.70
N ALA A 64 -5.48 2.41 -9.30
CA ALA A 64 -5.00 3.76 -9.62
C ALA A 64 -5.89 4.45 -10.67
N TYR A 65 -6.50 3.68 -11.57
CA TYR A 65 -7.44 4.17 -12.58
C TYR A 65 -8.89 4.24 -12.10
N LYS A 66 -9.16 4.05 -10.80
CA LYS A 66 -10.52 4.02 -10.21
C LYS A 66 -11.45 3.01 -10.89
N MET A 67 -10.90 2.01 -11.56
CA MET A 67 -11.69 0.88 -12.03
C MET A 67 -12.13 0.09 -10.80
N THR A 68 -13.35 -0.44 -10.83
CA THR A 68 -13.89 -1.24 -9.70
C THR A 68 -13.70 -2.71 -10.02
N PRO A 69 -12.59 -3.35 -9.60
CA PRO A 69 -12.44 -4.78 -9.79
C PRO A 69 -13.46 -5.51 -8.90
N GLY A 70 -14.02 -6.61 -9.38
CA GLY A 70 -14.94 -7.44 -8.58
C GLY A 70 -14.31 -8.02 -7.31
N ARG A 71 -12.96 -8.00 -7.21
CA ARG A 71 -12.19 -8.39 -6.03
C ARG A 71 -10.93 -7.54 -5.93
N LEU A 72 -10.60 -7.05 -4.73
CA LEU A 72 -9.29 -6.42 -4.49
C LEU A 72 -8.16 -7.45 -4.63
N THR A 73 -7.11 -7.09 -5.35
CA THR A 73 -5.92 -7.94 -5.47
C THR A 73 -5.21 -8.11 -4.12
N GLN A 74 -4.58 -9.26 -3.93
CA GLN A 74 -3.73 -9.50 -2.78
C GLN A 74 -2.28 -9.11 -3.07
N ASP A 75 -1.84 -9.30 -4.32
CA ASP A 75 -0.47 -9.14 -4.74
C ASP A 75 -0.16 -7.71 -5.18
N ILE A 76 1.14 -7.38 -5.16
CA ILE A 76 1.71 -6.17 -5.77
C ILE A 76 2.68 -6.64 -6.85
N ASP A 77 2.28 -6.51 -8.11
CA ASP A 77 3.09 -6.96 -9.23
C ASP A 77 3.95 -5.82 -9.79
N PHE A 78 5.23 -6.09 -9.98
CA PHE A 78 6.14 -5.18 -10.67
C PHE A 78 6.79 -5.86 -11.87
N LEU A 79 7.09 -5.08 -12.89
CA LEU A 79 8.13 -5.40 -13.85
C LEU A 79 9.42 -4.73 -13.37
N ALA A 80 10.47 -5.53 -13.12
CA ALA A 80 11.80 -5.02 -12.87
C ALA A 80 12.43 -4.58 -14.20
N LYS A 81 13.05 -3.40 -14.22
CA LYS A 81 13.79 -2.84 -15.34
C LYS A 81 15.19 -2.47 -14.85
N ASP A 82 16.20 -2.66 -15.68
CA ASP A 82 17.59 -2.29 -15.36
C ASP A 82 18.14 -3.00 -14.10
N ILE A 83 17.58 -4.16 -13.77
CA ILE A 83 18.04 -5.09 -12.73
C ILE A 83 18.37 -6.42 -13.41
N THR A 84 19.62 -6.89 -13.28
CA THR A 84 20.02 -8.21 -13.77
C THR A 84 19.44 -9.29 -12.86
N ASN A 85 18.98 -10.40 -13.47
CA ASN A 85 18.50 -11.57 -12.74
C ASN A 85 19.61 -12.63 -12.59
N GLU A 86 20.87 -12.20 -12.64
CA GLU A 86 22.00 -13.10 -12.48
C GLU A 86 22.15 -13.43 -10.99
N SER A 87 21.89 -14.68 -10.65
CA SER A 87 22.33 -15.23 -9.38
C SER A 87 23.86 -15.30 -9.41
N SER A 88 24.51 -14.63 -8.47
CA SER A 88 25.93 -14.89 -8.18
C SER A 88 26.04 -16.32 -7.64
N GLU A 89 26.28 -17.26 -8.54
CA GLU A 89 26.76 -18.63 -8.26
C GLU A 89 28.21 -18.59 -7.78
#